data_AF-A0A7Y3JZJ9-F1
#
_entry.id   AF-A0A7Y3JZJ9-F1
#
_cell.length_a   1.000
_cell.length_b   1.000
_cell.length_c   1.000
_cell.angle_alpha   90.00
_cell.angle_beta   90.00
_cell.angle_gamma   90.00
#
_symmetry.space_group_name_H-M   'P 1'
#
loop_
_entity.id
_entity.type
_entity.pdbx_description
1 polymer ?
#
loop_
_entity_poly.entity_id
_entity_poly.type
_entity_poly.pdbx_seq_one_letter_code
_entity_poly.pdbx_strand_id
1 'polypeptide(L)'
;MSRRKSSTRWISAQDFADLRKQGGMTRKEAAKALDVTPRTIQNWETGGARIPWMAYRMLRILRGFALPGVAWEGWTIRDHEMFSPAGRQFDAAWLLNVEHVFSQARLWRQMYARSGIKKPASTVLPFPDRRPVAVERVRPLEAQPKKQMGGSR
;
A
#
# COMPACT_ATOMS: atom_id res chain seq x y z
N MET A 1 11.24 -41.40 7.60
CA MET A 1 10.54 -40.15 7.95
C MET A 1 11.57 -39.02 8.09
N SER A 2 11.63 -38.08 7.13
CA SER A 2 12.57 -36.94 7.19
C SER A 2 12.05 -35.89 8.18
N ARG A 3 12.76 -35.70 9.29
CA ARG A 3 12.46 -34.70 10.32
C ARG A 3 12.71 -33.32 9.71
N ARG A 4 11.65 -32.60 9.32
CA ARG A 4 11.76 -31.21 8.88
C ARG A 4 12.48 -30.43 9.99
N LYS A 5 13.65 -29.85 9.69
CA LYS A 5 14.34 -28.94 10.60
C LYS A 5 13.40 -27.77 10.87
N SER A 6 12.90 -27.63 12.10
CA SER A 6 12.12 -26.45 12.46
C SER A 6 13.01 -25.23 12.26
N SER A 7 12.62 -24.31 11.39
CA SER A 7 13.29 -23.03 11.23
C SER A 7 13.03 -22.21 12.49
N THR A 8 13.80 -22.48 13.51
CA THR A 8 13.64 -21.87 14.82
C THR A 8 14.08 -20.40 14.72
N ARG A 9 13.11 -19.48 14.62
CA ARG A 9 13.38 -18.03 14.57
C ARG A 9 14.16 -17.64 15.82
N TRP A 10 15.31 -16.99 15.62
CA TRP A 10 16.11 -16.43 16.71
C TRP A 10 15.56 -15.03 17.01
N ILE A 11 15.34 -14.73 18.29
CA ILE A 11 14.86 -13.44 18.77
C ILE A 11 15.94 -12.93 19.71
N SER A 12 16.43 -11.71 19.50
CA SER A 12 17.42 -11.15 20.41
C SER A 12 16.75 -10.75 21.73
N ALA A 13 17.52 -10.80 22.82
CA ALA A 13 17.06 -10.35 24.13
C ALA A 13 16.63 -8.87 24.11
N GLN A 14 17.33 -8.07 23.33
CA GLN A 14 17.06 -6.65 23.12
C GLN A 14 15.71 -6.45 22.39
N ASP A 15 15.42 -7.19 21.33
CA ASP A 15 14.15 -7.08 20.60
C ASP A 15 12.94 -7.35 21.49
N PHE A 16 13.06 -8.34 22.39
CA PHE A 16 12.00 -8.65 23.34
C PHE A 16 11.83 -7.55 24.40
N ALA A 17 12.94 -7.01 24.92
CA ALA A 17 12.91 -5.90 25.86
C ALA A 17 12.30 -4.64 25.23
N ASP A 18 12.66 -4.34 23.99
CA ASP A 18 12.15 -3.18 23.25
C ASP A 18 10.66 -3.34 22.94
N LEU A 19 10.21 -4.53 22.54
CA LEU A 19 8.80 -4.82 22.36
C LEU A 19 7.99 -4.57 23.64
N ARG A 20 8.48 -5.04 24.81
CA ARG A 20 7.81 -4.80 26.09
C ARG A 20 7.74 -3.30 26.42
N LYS A 21 8.86 -2.58 26.22
CA LYS A 21 8.95 -1.13 26.48
C LYS A 21 8.05 -0.32 25.56
N GLN A 22 8.02 -0.64 24.27
CA GLN A 22 7.10 -0.05 23.29
C GLN A 22 5.64 -0.29 23.71
N GLY A 23 5.34 -1.47 24.25
CA GLY A 23 4.04 -1.78 24.83
C GLY A 23 3.73 -1.08 26.17
N GLY A 24 4.63 -0.26 26.71
CA GLY A 24 4.47 0.48 27.96
C GLY A 24 4.41 -0.40 29.22
N MET A 25 4.87 -1.65 29.15
CA MET A 25 4.73 -2.61 30.25
C MET A 25 5.93 -2.65 31.16
N THR A 26 5.68 -2.84 32.45
CA THR A 26 6.67 -3.36 33.40
C THR A 26 6.93 -4.86 33.18
N ARG A 27 8.03 -5.39 33.74
CA ARG A 27 8.31 -6.84 33.69
C ARG A 27 7.23 -7.67 34.37
N LYS A 28 6.59 -7.14 35.42
CA LYS A 28 5.51 -7.83 36.15
C LYS A 28 4.23 -7.92 35.33
N GLU A 29 3.87 -6.86 34.62
CA GLU A 29 2.70 -6.86 33.72
C GLU A 29 2.90 -7.80 32.53
N ALA A 30 4.08 -7.78 31.91
CA ALA A 30 4.41 -8.71 30.83
C ALA A 30 4.38 -10.17 31.30
N ALA A 31 4.88 -10.44 32.51
CA ALA A 31 4.83 -11.76 33.12
C ALA A 31 3.38 -12.24 33.32
N LYS A 32 2.51 -11.37 33.86
CA LYS A 32 1.08 -11.66 34.02
C LYS A 32 0.38 -11.89 32.67
N ALA A 33 0.70 -11.09 31.64
CA ALA A 33 0.10 -11.19 30.32
C ALA A 33 0.50 -12.48 29.58
N LEU A 34 1.69 -13.01 29.84
CA LEU A 34 2.23 -14.22 29.22
C LEU A 34 2.08 -15.47 30.10
N ASP A 35 1.46 -15.33 31.28
CA ASP A 35 1.32 -16.40 32.29
C ASP A 35 2.66 -17.06 32.67
N VAL A 36 3.66 -16.22 32.97
CA VAL A 36 5.00 -16.65 33.40
C VAL A 36 5.45 -15.88 34.63
N THR A 37 6.57 -16.29 35.24
CA THR A 37 7.14 -15.55 36.36
C THR A 37 7.91 -14.30 35.89
N PRO A 38 8.00 -13.23 36.72
CA PRO A 38 8.84 -12.07 36.41
C PRO A 38 10.32 -12.43 36.19
N ARG A 39 10.80 -13.50 36.84
CA ARG A 39 12.16 -14.01 36.65
C ARG A 39 12.36 -14.62 35.26
N THR A 40 11.35 -15.27 34.70
CA THR A 40 11.38 -15.78 33.32
C THR A 40 11.55 -14.62 32.33
N ILE A 41 10.79 -13.52 32.51
CA ILE A 41 10.93 -12.31 31.69
C ILE A 41 12.34 -11.73 31.81
N GLN A 42 12.87 -11.61 33.03
CA GLN A 42 14.23 -11.11 33.26
C GLN A 42 15.27 -11.98 32.53
N ASN A 43 15.17 -13.31 32.65
CA ASN A 43 16.09 -14.25 31.99
C ASN A 43 16.04 -14.15 30.45
N TRP A 44 14.87 -13.86 29.87
CA TRP A 44 14.74 -13.61 28.43
C TRP A 44 15.42 -12.31 28.02
N GLU A 45 15.24 -11.22 28.79
CA GLU A 45 15.82 -9.92 28.50
C GLU A 45 17.33 -9.83 28.75
N THR A 46 17.88 -10.66 29.63
CA THR A 46 19.33 -10.75 29.86
C THR A 46 20.02 -11.78 28.97
N GLY A 47 19.26 -12.52 28.16
CA GLY A 47 19.78 -13.61 27.34
C GLY A 47 20.14 -14.88 28.13
N GLY A 48 19.80 -14.95 29.41
CA GLY A 48 20.01 -16.14 30.25
C GLY A 48 19.15 -17.35 29.86
N ALA A 49 18.06 -17.13 29.12
CA ALA A 49 17.25 -18.21 28.54
C ALA A 49 16.75 -17.85 27.14
N ARG A 50 16.57 -18.87 26.30
CA ARG A 50 15.99 -18.73 24.97
C ARG A 50 14.53 -18.24 25.07
N ILE A 51 14.20 -17.26 24.24
CA ILE A 51 12.84 -16.71 24.13
C ILE A 51 11.96 -17.61 23.23
N PRO A 52 10.84 -18.14 23.76
CA PRO A 52 9.87 -18.84 22.93
C PRO A 52 9.24 -17.90 21.90
N TRP A 53 9.16 -18.33 20.63
CA TRP A 53 8.52 -17.54 19.57
C TRP A 53 7.05 -17.20 19.90
N MET A 54 6.34 -18.10 20.58
CA MET A 54 4.96 -17.86 21.04
C MET A 54 4.88 -16.71 22.05
N ALA A 55 5.81 -16.64 23.01
CA ALA A 55 5.83 -15.56 24.00
C ALA A 55 6.03 -14.19 23.32
N TYR A 56 6.98 -14.11 22.39
CA TYR A 56 7.21 -12.90 21.58
C TYR A 56 5.99 -12.54 20.72
N ARG A 57 5.39 -13.52 20.03
CA ARG A 57 4.21 -13.30 19.18
C ARG A 57 2.97 -12.90 19.97
N MET A 58 2.73 -13.51 21.13
CA MET A 58 1.62 -13.16 22.02
C MET A 58 1.77 -11.73 22.54
N LEU A 59 2.98 -11.33 22.95
CA LEU A 59 3.23 -9.97 23.41
C LEU A 59 2.96 -8.94 22.31
N ARG A 60 3.25 -9.26 21.03
CA ARG A 60 2.89 -8.41 19.89
C ARG A 60 1.38 -8.32 19.68
N ILE A 61 0.66 -9.43 19.74
CA ILE A 61 -0.80 -9.47 19.51
C ILE A 61 -1.55 -8.76 20.64
N LEU A 62 -1.23 -9.07 21.89
CA LEU A 62 -1.87 -8.46 23.06
C LEU A 62 -1.74 -6.94 23.12
N ARG A 63 -0.77 -6.38 22.37
CA ARG A 63 -0.46 -4.95 22.35
C ARG A 63 -0.68 -4.29 21.01
N GLY A 64 -1.40 -4.95 20.09
CA GLY A 64 -1.78 -4.38 18.81
C GLY A 64 -0.65 -4.28 17.79
N PHE A 65 0.60 -4.59 18.15
CA PHE A 65 1.75 -4.53 17.24
C PHE A 65 1.77 -5.60 16.15
N ALA A 66 0.84 -6.55 16.16
CA ALA A 66 0.66 -7.50 15.07
C ALA A 66 -0.80 -7.92 14.96
N LEU A 67 -1.33 -7.83 13.74
CA LEU A 67 -2.65 -8.33 13.41
C LEU A 67 -2.60 -9.84 13.15
N PRO A 68 -3.58 -10.62 13.63
CA PRO A 68 -3.61 -12.07 13.43
C PRO A 68 -4.01 -12.44 11.99
N GLY A 69 -3.42 -13.51 11.45
CA GLY A 69 -3.73 -14.08 10.13
C GLY A 69 -2.62 -13.86 9.09
N VAL A 70 -2.58 -14.74 8.07
CA VAL A 70 -1.56 -14.70 7.00
C VAL A 70 -1.65 -13.45 6.13
N ALA A 71 -2.86 -12.91 5.93
CA ALA A 71 -3.09 -11.70 5.15
C ALA A 71 -2.49 -10.44 5.80
N TRP A 72 -2.26 -10.49 7.11
CA TRP A 72 -1.74 -9.39 7.91
C TRP A 72 -0.28 -9.58 8.31
N GLU A 73 0.43 -10.55 7.71
CA GLU A 73 1.83 -10.75 8.01
C GLU A 73 2.67 -9.52 7.67
N GLY A 74 3.47 -9.06 8.63
CA GLY A 74 4.28 -7.85 8.50
C GLY A 74 3.52 -6.54 8.74
N TRP A 75 2.19 -6.58 8.83
CA TRP A 75 1.41 -5.41 9.23
C TRP A 75 1.49 -5.19 10.74
N THR A 76 1.61 -3.93 11.14
CA THR A 76 1.67 -3.56 12.56
C THR A 76 0.75 -2.37 12.81
N ILE A 77 0.15 -2.31 14.00
CA ILE A 77 -0.49 -1.10 14.49
C ILE A 77 0.43 -0.53 15.56
N ARG A 78 0.81 0.74 15.41
CA ARG A 78 1.59 1.48 16.41
C ARG A 78 0.83 2.76 16.71
N ASP A 79 0.58 3.02 17.99
CA ASP A 79 -0.21 4.15 18.47
C ASP A 79 -1.62 4.17 17.85
N HIS A 80 -1.84 5.01 16.84
CA HIS A 80 -3.12 5.17 16.11
C HIS A 80 -2.97 4.94 14.60
N GLU A 81 -1.83 4.39 14.18
CA GLU A 81 -1.45 4.29 12.78
C GLU A 81 -1.14 2.83 12.43
N MET A 82 -1.60 2.41 11.26
CA MET A 82 -1.33 1.10 10.69
C MET A 82 -0.15 1.20 9.73
N PHE A 83 0.82 0.30 9.86
CA PHE A 83 1.99 0.23 9.00
C PHE A 83 1.90 -1.01 8.10
N SER A 84 2.11 -0.79 6.81
CA SER A 84 2.33 -1.87 5.83
C SER A 84 3.71 -2.51 6.04
N PRO A 85 3.88 -3.78 5.64
CA PRO A 85 5.19 -4.44 5.58
C PRO A 85 6.25 -3.65 4.80
N ALA A 86 5.84 -2.81 3.84
CA ALA A 86 6.71 -1.92 3.08
C ALA A 86 7.08 -0.62 3.82
N GLY A 87 6.62 -0.43 5.05
CA GLY A 87 6.88 0.76 5.88
C GLY A 87 5.93 1.93 5.64
N ARG A 88 4.93 1.79 4.76
CA ARG A 88 3.94 2.85 4.52
C ARG A 88 2.95 2.94 5.68
N GLN A 89 2.72 4.16 6.14
CA GLN A 89 1.76 4.47 7.19
C GLN A 89 0.35 4.71 6.63
N PHE A 90 -0.67 4.30 7.38
CA PHE A 90 -2.07 4.54 7.12
C PHE A 90 -2.75 4.96 8.42
N ASP A 91 -3.35 6.14 8.43
CA ASP A 91 -4.21 6.59 9.52
C ASP A 91 -5.68 6.25 9.24
N ALA A 92 -6.55 6.48 10.23
CA ALA A 92 -7.98 6.21 10.11
C ALA A 92 -8.64 7.06 8.99
N ALA A 93 -8.24 8.33 8.85
CA ALA A 93 -8.78 9.22 7.84
C ALA A 93 -8.45 8.74 6.42
N TRP A 94 -7.22 8.30 6.17
CA TRP A 94 -6.81 7.73 4.90
C TRP A 94 -7.61 6.47 4.57
N LEU A 95 -7.80 5.57 5.53
CA LEU A 95 -8.58 4.34 5.33
C LEU A 95 -10.05 4.65 5.02
N LEU A 96 -10.65 5.62 5.72
CA LEU A 96 -12.01 6.10 5.45
C LEU A 96 -12.12 6.73 4.06
N ASN A 97 -11.11 7.49 3.62
CA ASN A 97 -11.10 8.04 2.26
C ASN A 97 -11.09 6.94 1.19
N VAL A 98 -10.33 5.87 1.42
CA VAL A 98 -10.31 4.70 0.52
C VAL A 98 -11.67 4.02 0.48
N GLU A 99 -12.34 3.84 1.63
CA GLU A 99 -13.70 3.32 1.70
C GLU A 99 -14.68 4.21 0.89
N HIS A 100 -14.62 5.53 1.09
CA HIS A 100 -15.47 6.48 0.37
C HIS A 100 -15.29 6.36 -1.16
N VAL A 101 -14.04 6.28 -1.64
CA VAL A 101 -13.75 6.12 -3.07
C VAL A 101 -14.35 4.84 -3.63
N PHE A 102 -14.19 3.71 -2.93
CA PHE A 102 -14.77 2.45 -3.37
C PHE A 102 -16.30 2.44 -3.31
N SER A 103 -16.88 3.07 -2.29
CA SER A 103 -18.33 3.23 -2.15
C SER A 103 -18.92 4.11 -3.25
N GLN A 104 -18.28 5.23 -3.58
CA GLN A 104 -18.65 6.08 -4.72
C GLN A 104 -18.55 5.32 -6.04
N ALA A 105 -17.45 4.60 -6.27
CA ALA A 105 -17.27 3.79 -7.48
C ALA A 105 -18.35 2.70 -7.62
N ARG A 106 -18.74 2.04 -6.52
CA ARG A 106 -19.85 1.07 -6.51
C ARG A 106 -21.19 1.75 -6.84
N LEU A 107 -21.47 2.90 -6.23
CA LEU A 107 -22.71 3.65 -6.47
C LEU A 107 -22.82 4.09 -7.93
N TRP A 108 -21.74 4.65 -8.50
CA TRP A 108 -21.74 5.05 -9.90
C TRP A 108 -21.96 3.88 -10.84
N ARG A 109 -21.34 2.72 -10.59
CA ARG A 109 -21.60 1.51 -11.39
C ARG A 109 -23.08 1.14 -11.39
N GLN A 110 -23.75 1.23 -10.23
CA GLN A 110 -25.19 0.98 -10.13
C GLN A 110 -26.01 2.04 -10.86
N MET A 111 -25.66 3.31 -10.73
CA MET A 111 -26.32 4.42 -11.45
C MET A 111 -26.20 4.25 -12.96
N TYR A 112 -25.01 3.90 -13.48
CA TYR A 112 -24.81 3.64 -14.91
C TYR A 112 -25.58 2.41 -15.40
N ALA A 113 -25.66 1.35 -14.59
CA ALA A 113 -26.46 0.17 -14.95
C ALA A 113 -27.96 0.50 -15.00
N ARG A 114 -28.46 1.33 -14.07
CA ARG A 114 -29.86 1.76 -14.00
C ARG A 114 -30.24 2.80 -15.04
N SER A 115 -29.35 3.72 -15.36
CA SER A 115 -29.64 4.83 -16.26
C SER A 115 -29.81 4.39 -17.71
N GLY A 116 -29.43 3.16 -18.06
CA GLY A 116 -29.53 2.64 -19.43
C GLY A 116 -28.70 3.44 -20.43
N ILE A 117 -27.83 4.34 -19.95
CA ILE A 117 -26.94 5.14 -20.79
C ILE A 117 -25.94 4.16 -21.41
N LYS A 118 -26.21 3.76 -22.65
CA LYS A 118 -25.23 3.05 -23.48
C LYS A 118 -24.01 3.96 -23.54
N LYS A 119 -22.90 3.56 -22.91
CA LYS A 119 -21.61 4.21 -23.15
C LYS A 119 -21.40 4.18 -24.66
N PRO A 120 -21.40 5.32 -25.38
CA PRO A 120 -20.85 5.31 -26.73
C PRO A 120 -19.43 4.78 -26.56
N ALA A 121 -19.05 3.77 -27.35
CA ALA A 121 -17.68 3.29 -27.38
C ALA A 121 -16.81 4.55 -27.49
N SER A 122 -15.98 4.81 -26.49
CA SER A 122 -15.14 6.00 -26.50
C SER A 122 -14.32 5.89 -27.78
N THR A 123 -14.59 6.75 -28.76
CA THR A 123 -13.75 6.86 -29.94
C THR A 123 -12.39 7.27 -29.41
N VAL A 124 -11.49 6.30 -29.30
CA VAL A 124 -10.10 6.55 -28.95
C VAL A 124 -9.58 7.37 -30.12
N LEU A 125 -9.50 8.69 -29.94
CA LEU A 125 -8.79 9.52 -30.88
C LEU A 125 -7.35 8.99 -30.87
N PRO A 126 -6.81 8.57 -32.02
CA PRO A 126 -5.44 8.10 -32.08
C PRO A 126 -4.54 9.21 -31.53
N PHE A 127 -3.56 8.82 -30.72
CA PHE A 127 -2.60 9.77 -30.18
C PHE A 127 -2.00 10.57 -31.35
N PRO A 128 -2.05 11.91 -31.34
CA PRO A 128 -1.63 12.71 -32.47
C PRO A 128 -0.16 12.38 -32.76
N ASP A 129 0.11 11.91 -33.97
CA ASP A 129 1.48 11.60 -34.41
C ASP A 129 2.28 12.90 -34.36
N ARG A 130 3.32 12.94 -33.51
CA ARG A 130 4.16 14.14 -33.31
C ARG A 130 5.11 14.38 -34.48
N ARG A 131 5.00 13.62 -35.58
CA ARG A 131 5.75 13.91 -36.80
C ARG A 131 5.37 15.31 -37.27
N PRO A 132 6.34 16.21 -37.48
CA PRO A 132 6.04 17.50 -38.06
C PRO A 132 5.43 17.26 -39.44
N VAL A 133 4.14 17.59 -39.58
CA VAL A 133 3.50 17.66 -40.90
C VAL A 133 4.30 18.70 -41.67
N ALA A 134 4.82 18.32 -42.84
CA ALA A 134 5.55 19.24 -43.69
C ALA A 134 4.60 20.39 -44.06
N VAL A 135 4.77 21.54 -43.40
CA VAL A 135 4.03 22.75 -43.73
C VAL A 135 4.53 23.14 -45.12
N GLU A 136 3.68 22.94 -46.13
CA GLU A 136 3.98 23.33 -47.49
C GLU A 136 4.20 24.85 -47.49
N ARG A 137 5.46 25.27 -47.68
CA ARG A 137 5.80 26.69 -47.76
C ARG A 137 5.13 27.24 -49.01
N VAL A 138 4.04 27.97 -48.81
CA VAL A 138 3.39 28.74 -49.88
C VAL A 138 4.45 29.60 -50.54
N ARG A 139 4.71 29.37 -51.84
CA ARG A 139 5.67 30.15 -52.61
C ARG A 139 5.23 31.63 -52.63
N PRO A 140 6.15 32.60 -52.46
CA PRO A 140 5.81 34.02 -52.49
C PRO A 140 5.09 34.42 -53.80
N LEU A 141 4.13 35.34 -53.67
CA LEU A 141 3.16 35.75 -54.70
C LEU A 141 3.77 36.26 -56.02
N GLU A 142 5.07 36.57 -56.04
CA GLU A 142 5.75 37.20 -57.17
C GLU A 142 6.05 36.28 -58.36
N ALA A 143 5.90 34.96 -58.21
CA ALA A 143 6.22 33.98 -59.26
C ALA A 143 4.99 33.40 -59.99
N GLN A 144 3.80 33.99 -59.87
CA GLN A 144 2.64 33.56 -60.67
C GLN A 144 2.60 34.33 -62.00
N PRO A 145 2.65 33.67 -63.17
CA PRO A 145 2.61 34.36 -64.45
C PRO A 145 1.26 35.09 -64.63
N LYS A 146 1.31 36.37 -64.97
CA LYS A 146 0.14 37.21 -65.30
C LYS A 146 -0.70 36.49 -66.37
N LYS A 147 -1.91 36.05 -66.01
CA LYS A 147 -2.92 35.61 -66.98
C LYS A 147 -3.18 36.77 -67.94
N GLN A 148 -2.75 36.62 -69.19
CA GLN A 148 -3.15 37.52 -70.27
C GLN A 148 -4.66 37.39 -70.48
N MET A 149 -5.41 38.47 -70.26
CA MET A 149 -6.77 38.59 -70.77
C MET A 149 -6.69 38.77 -72.29
N GLY A 150 -6.83 37.67 -73.02
CA GLY A 150 -7.14 37.70 -74.45
C GLY A 150 -8.63 37.93 -74.65
N GLY A 151 -8.98 38.95 -75.43
CA GLY A 151 -10.35 39.31 -75.80
C GLY A 151 -10.87 38.61 -77.06
N SER A 152 -12.07 39.06 -77.46
CA SER A 152 -12.97 38.63 -78.55
C SER A 152 -13.83 37.40 -78.22
N ARG A 153 -15.15 37.44 -78.38
CA ARG A 153 -16.00 38.21 -79.31
C ARG A 153 -17.20 38.85 -78.63
#